data_AF-X1DHB9-F1
#
_entry.id   AF-X1DHB9-F1
#
_cell.length_a   1.000
_cell.length_b   1.000
_cell.length_c   1.000
_cell.angle_alpha   90.00
_cell.angle_beta   90.00
_cell.angle_gamma   90.00
#
_symmetry.space_group_name_H-M   'P 1'
#
loop_
_entity.id
_entity.type
_entity.pdbx_description
1 polymer ?
#
loop_
_entity_poly.entity_id
_entity_poly.type
_entity_poly.pdbx_seq_one_letter_code
_entity_poly.pdbx_strand_id
1 'polypeptide(L)'
;MSLAREVVTEGQVGNPRFVAGVDISSADSDGMARGAIVVLSYPELGVVEVETAEDKLTLPYIPGLLSFRECPLILAACQKLCN
;
A
#
# COMPACT_ATOMS: atom_id res chain seq x y z
N MET A 1 -1.61 20.43 -6.76
CA MET A 1 -0.35 20.80 -6.08
C MET A 1 -0.48 20.97 -4.56
N SER A 2 -1.63 20.70 -3.92
CA SER A 2 -1.75 20.81 -2.46
C SER A 2 -0.94 19.74 -1.73
N LEU A 3 -1.17 18.45 -2.02
CA LEU A 3 -0.53 17.33 -1.31
C LEU A 3 1.00 17.31 -1.41
N ALA A 4 1.57 17.73 -2.55
CA ALA A 4 3.02 17.76 -2.72
C ALA A 4 3.72 18.69 -1.71
N ARG A 5 3.02 19.74 -1.23
CA ARG A 5 3.53 20.67 -0.22
C ARG A 5 3.41 20.13 1.21
N GLU A 6 2.69 19.05 1.39
CA GLU A 6 2.47 18.40 2.69
C GLU A 6 3.48 17.27 2.94
N VAL A 7 4.36 16.98 1.98
CA VAL A 7 5.40 15.95 2.13
C VAL A 7 6.45 16.43 3.15
N VAL A 8 6.60 15.67 4.22
CA VAL A 8 7.67 15.85 5.21
C VAL A 8 8.85 14.96 4.81
N THR A 9 9.98 15.56 4.45
CA THR A 9 11.18 14.85 3.99
C THR A 9 12.19 14.55 5.10
N GLU A 10 11.93 15.03 6.32
CA GLU A 10 12.77 14.84 7.49
C GLU A 10 11.95 14.23 8.63
N GLY A 11 12.42 13.12 9.19
CA GLY A 11 11.75 12.46 10.30
C GLY A 11 12.70 11.51 11.01
N GLN A 12 12.48 11.34 12.32
CA GLN A 12 13.16 10.31 13.10
C GLN A 12 12.29 9.06 13.13
N VAL A 13 12.69 8.04 12.39
CA VAL A 13 12.16 6.68 12.60
C VAL A 13 12.84 6.17 13.87
N GLY A 14 12.07 5.93 14.93
CA GLY A 14 12.57 5.40 16.20
C GLY A 14 13.00 3.93 16.08
N ASN A 15 12.65 3.12 17.07
CA ASN A 15 12.83 1.66 17.00
C ASN A 15 11.50 1.01 16.60
N PRO A 16 11.24 0.78 15.30
CA PRO A 16 9.98 0.20 14.86
C PRO A 16 9.87 -1.24 15.38
N ARG A 17 8.71 -1.58 15.92
CA ARG A 17 8.36 -2.98 16.25
C ARG A 17 7.86 -3.75 15.03
N PHE A 18 7.29 -3.04 14.07
CA PHE A 18 6.71 -3.59 12.86
C PHE A 18 7.13 -2.77 11.63
N VAL A 19 7.25 -3.44 10.49
CA VAL A 19 7.44 -2.83 9.17
C VAL A 19 6.43 -3.45 8.22
N ALA A 20 5.70 -2.62 7.47
CA ALA A 20 4.74 -3.10 6.49
C ALA A 20 5.28 -2.96 5.07
N GLY A 21 5.19 -4.04 4.28
CA GLY A 21 5.36 -4.02 2.83
C GLY A 21 4.00 -3.96 2.15
N VAL A 22 3.88 -3.16 1.09
CA VAL A 22 2.66 -3.08 0.27
C VAL A 22 3.00 -3.35 -1.18
N ASP A 23 2.12 -4.07 -1.86
CA ASP A 23 2.23 -4.33 -3.30
C ASP A 23 0.85 -4.46 -3.94
N ILE A 24 0.78 -4.29 -5.25
CA ILE A 24 -0.44 -4.44 -6.04
C ILE A 24 -0.16 -5.23 -7.31
N SER A 25 -1.05 -6.16 -7.63
CA SER A 25 -0.97 -6.91 -8.88
C SER A 25 -1.34 -6.04 -10.08
N SER A 26 -0.89 -6.44 -11.26
CA SER A 26 -1.52 -6.01 -12.51
C SER A 26 -3.00 -6.37 -12.53
N ALA A 27 -3.79 -5.58 -13.26
CA ALA A 27 -5.18 -5.92 -13.52
C ALA A 27 -5.29 -7.14 -14.43
N ASP A 28 -6.24 -8.02 -14.14
CA ASP A 28 -6.61 -9.14 -14.99
C ASP A 28 -7.45 -8.70 -16.22
N SER A 29 -7.97 -9.67 -16.98
CA SER A 29 -8.80 -9.42 -18.16
C SER A 29 -10.10 -8.67 -17.87
N ASP A 30 -10.60 -8.75 -16.63
CA ASP A 30 -11.83 -8.08 -16.18
C ASP A 30 -11.55 -6.73 -15.50
N GLY A 31 -10.27 -6.32 -15.48
CA GLY A 31 -9.80 -5.08 -14.86
C GLY A 31 -9.61 -5.17 -13.35
N MET A 32 -9.72 -6.37 -12.76
CA MET A 32 -9.58 -6.60 -11.32
C MET A 32 -8.11 -6.65 -10.93
N ALA A 33 -7.74 -5.95 -9.87
CA ALA A 33 -6.41 -6.02 -9.27
C ALA A 33 -6.52 -6.40 -7.80
N ARG A 34 -5.42 -6.90 -7.24
CA ARG A 34 -5.30 -7.24 -5.82
C ARG A 34 -4.20 -6.39 -5.18
N GLY A 35 -4.55 -5.65 -4.14
CA GLY A 35 -3.59 -5.02 -3.22
C GLY A 35 -3.32 -5.95 -2.04
N ALA A 36 -2.06 -6.01 -1.61
CA ALA A 36 -1.63 -6.76 -0.43
C ALA A 36 -0.80 -5.87 0.49
N ILE A 37 -1.00 -6.02 1.79
CA ILE A 37 -0.15 -5.48 2.84
C ILE A 37 0.32 -6.62 3.74
N VAL A 38 1.63 -6.67 3.99
CA VAL A 38 2.27 -7.67 4.85
C VAL A 38 2.99 -6.94 5.97
N VAL A 39 2.54 -7.15 7.20
CA VAL A 39 3.18 -6.59 8.40
C VAL A 39 4.18 -7.61 8.93
N LEU A 40 5.42 -7.17 9.09
CA LEU A 40 6.53 -7.95 9.60
C LEU A 40 6.94 -7.44 10.98
N SER A 41 7.32 -8.34 11.90
CA SER A 41 8.05 -7.97 13.11
C SER A 41 9.44 -7.46 12.73
N TYR A 42 9.99 -6.54 13.50
CA TYR A 42 11.33 -6.03 13.28
C TYR A 42 12.13 -6.06 14.58
N PRO A 43 13.38 -6.57 14.56
CA PRO A 43 14.22 -6.89 13.40
C PRO A 43 14.06 -8.31 12.81
N GLU A 44 13.22 -9.17 13.38
CA GLU A 44 13.21 -10.61 13.03
C GLU A 44 12.60 -10.92 11.64
N LEU A 45 11.85 -9.97 11.06
CA LEU A 45 11.17 -10.10 9.77
C LEU A 45 10.16 -11.27 9.71
N GLY A 46 9.59 -11.65 10.85
CA GLY A 46 8.52 -12.63 10.92
C GLY A 46 7.18 -12.02 10.48
N VAL A 47 6.39 -12.75 9.69
CA VAL A 47 5.05 -12.29 9.28
C VAL A 47 4.12 -12.27 10.49
N VAL A 48 3.55 -11.11 10.75
CA VAL A 48 2.62 -10.85 11.87
C VAL A 48 1.18 -10.77 11.36
N GLU A 49 0.99 -10.13 10.21
CA GLU A 49 -0.32 -9.92 9.60
C GLU A 49 -0.21 -9.83 8.08
N VAL A 50 -1.23 -10.32 7.39
CA VAL A 50 -1.37 -10.17 5.95
C VAL A 50 -2.80 -9.82 5.65
N GLU A 51 -3.01 -8.69 4.99
CA GLU A 51 -4.33 -8.28 4.52
C GLU A 51 -4.30 -8.05 3.02
N THR A 52 -5.42 -8.35 2.37
CA THR A 52 -5.58 -8.14 0.93
C THR A 52 -6.90 -7.47 0.62
N ALA A 53 -6.94 -6.71 -0.46
CA ALA A 53 -8.16 -6.16 -1.04
C ALA A 53 -8.15 -6.39 -2.55
N GLU A 54 -9.34 -6.57 -3.13
CA GLU A 54 -9.52 -6.67 -4.57
C GLU A 54 -10.54 -5.64 -5.01
N ASP A 55 -10.21 -4.91 -6.07
CA ASP A 55 -11.14 -4.00 -6.72
C ASP A 55 -10.72 -3.74 -8.17
N LYS A 56 -11.64 -3.23 -8.97
CA LYS A 56 -11.39 -2.85 -10.35
C LYS A 56 -10.57 -1.56 -10.42
N LEU A 57 -9.52 -1.57 -11.23
CA LEU A 57 -8.75 -0.36 -11.49
C LEU A 57 -9.51 0.58 -12.43
N THR A 58 -9.97 1.71 -11.89
CA THR A 58 -10.77 2.70 -12.63
C THR A 58 -9.92 3.67 -13.45
N LEU A 59 -8.64 3.83 -13.11
CA LEU A 59 -7.70 4.71 -13.80
C LEU A 59 -6.70 3.90 -14.61
N PRO A 60 -6.48 4.15 -15.92
CA PRO A 60 -5.46 3.48 -16.72
C PRO A 60 -4.04 3.82 -16.21
N TYR A 61 -3.05 3.02 -16.60
CA TYR A 61 -1.65 3.33 -16.29
C TYR A 61 -1.21 4.56 -17.09
N ILE A 62 -0.91 5.65 -16.38
CA ILE A 62 -0.40 6.89 -16.93
C ILE A 62 0.90 7.20 -16.18
N PRO A 63 2.06 7.31 -16.86
CA PRO A 63 3.31 7.67 -16.22
C PRO A 63 3.19 8.96 -15.39
N GLY A 64 3.63 8.92 -14.13
CA GLY A 64 3.52 10.04 -13.19
C GLY A 64 2.23 10.09 -12.37
N LEU A 65 1.22 9.26 -12.65
CA LEU A 65 -0.06 9.21 -11.93
C LEU A 65 -0.31 7.87 -11.21
N LEU A 66 0.73 7.07 -11.00
CA LEU A 66 0.62 5.71 -10.45
C LEU A 66 -0.11 5.68 -9.10
N SER A 67 0.22 6.62 -8.19
CA SER A 67 -0.42 6.71 -6.88
C SER A 67 -1.94 6.86 -6.97
N PHE A 68 -2.47 7.58 -7.95
CA PHE A 68 -3.92 7.72 -8.12
C PHE A 68 -4.61 6.44 -8.59
N ARG A 69 -3.86 5.55 -9.25
CA ARG A 69 -4.34 4.23 -9.69
C ARG A 69 -4.29 3.21 -8.55
N GLU A 70 -3.24 3.21 -7.75
CA GLU A 70 -2.95 2.12 -6.81
C GLU A 70 -3.33 2.43 -5.36
N CYS A 71 -3.18 3.69 -4.92
CA CYS A 71 -3.43 4.05 -3.52
C CYS A 71 -4.84 3.71 -3.02
N PRO A 72 -5.94 3.85 -3.79
CA PRO A 72 -7.26 3.47 -3.30
C PRO A 72 -7.34 1.99 -2.87
N LEU A 73 -6.76 1.08 -3.66
CA LEU A 73 -6.78 -0.34 -3.34
C LEU A 73 -5.82 -0.69 -2.20
N ILE A 74 -4.64 -0.07 -2.17
CA ILE A 74 -3.69 -0.22 -1.06
C ILE A 74 -4.35 0.24 0.26
N LEU A 75 -5.01 1.40 0.27
CA LEU A 75 -5.71 1.91 1.44
C LEU A 75 -6.85 0.97 1.89
N ALA A 76 -7.58 0.37 0.94
CA ALA A 76 -8.61 -0.62 1.25
C ALA A 76 -8.04 -1.89 1.93
N ALA A 77 -6.83 -2.31 1.56
CA ALA A 77 -6.13 -3.40 2.26
C ALA A 77 -5.63 -2.94 3.64
N CYS A 78 -5.03 -1.74 3.74
CA CYS A 78 -4.57 -1.17 5.02
C CYS A 78 -5.70 -1.04 6.05
N GLN A 79 -6.91 -0.68 5.62
CA GLN A 79 -8.08 -0.54 6.50
C GLN A 79 -8.53 -1.86 7.17
N LYS A 80 -8.06 -3.01 6.68
CA LYS A 80 -8.37 -4.32 7.27
C LYS A 80 -7.41 -4.74 8.37
N LEU A 81 -6.26 -4.05 8.49
CA LEU A 81 -5.29 -4.35 9.54
C LEU A 81 -5.90 -4.16 10.94
N CYS A 82 -5.57 -5.07 11.84
CA CYS A 82 -6.16 -5.15 13.18
C CYS A 82 -5.17 -5.41 14.33
N ASN A 83 -3.87 -5.59 14.05
CA ASN A 83 -2.83 -5.62 15.09
C ASN A 83 -2.51 -4.26 15.71
#